data_AF-A0A1H1CRN8-F1
#
_entry.id   AF-A0A1H1CRN8-F1
#
_cell.length_a   1.000
_cell.length_b   1.000
_cell.length_c   1.000
_cell.angle_alpha   90.00
_cell.angle_beta   90.00
_cell.angle_gamma   90.00
#
_symmetry.space_group_name_H-M   'P 1'
#
loop_
_entity.id
_entity.type
_entity.pdbx_description
1 polymer ?
#
loop_
_entity_poly.entity_id
_entity_poly.type
_entity_poly.pdbx_seq_one_letter_code
_entity_poly.pdbx_strand_id
1 'polypeptide(L)' 'MDSDDVPRFDRPELLCDAIATLIDTLEEDDLLTEEEASDLRSQVYRSVDLGNHPEEELAK' A
#
# COMPACT_ATOMS: atom_id res chain seq x y z
N MET A 1 4.55 7.91 -30.18
CA MET A 1 4.35 8.36 -28.80
C MET A 1 3.66 7.19 -28.13
N ASP A 2 4.44 6.30 -27.55
CA ASP A 2 3.93 5.23 -26.70
C ASP A 2 3.56 5.88 -25.37
N SER A 3 2.28 6.16 -25.22
CA SER A 3 1.74 6.45 -23.90
C SER A 3 1.84 5.14 -23.13
N ASP A 4 2.83 5.07 -22.24
CA ASP A 4 2.90 4.14 -21.12
C ASP A 4 1.59 4.33 -20.32
N ASP A 5 0.55 3.62 -20.74
CA ASP A 5 -0.76 3.56 -20.09
C ASP A 5 -0.57 2.72 -18.82
N VAL A 6 0.13 3.29 -17.84
CA VAL A 6 0.21 2.73 -16.50
C VAL A 6 -1.22 2.66 -16.01
N PRO A 7 -1.74 1.46 -15.65
CA PRO A 7 -3.10 1.32 -15.15
C PRO A 7 -3.27 2.27 -13.96
N ARG A 8 -4.01 3.36 -14.17
CA ARG A 8 -4.41 4.22 -13.07
C ARG A 8 -5.42 3.44 -12.25
N PHE A 9 -4.99 3.00 -11.07
CA PHE A 9 -5.91 2.47 -10.10
C PHE A 9 -6.87 3.60 -9.71
N ASP A 10 -8.12 3.50 -10.15
CA ASP A 10 -9.15 4.53 -9.91
C ASP A 10 -9.44 4.74 -8.42
N ARG A 11 -9.04 3.78 -7.55
CA ARG A 11 -9.25 3.76 -6.10
C ARG A 11 -8.11 3.03 -5.38
N PRO A 12 -6.94 3.67 -5.16
CA PRO A 12 -5.83 3.06 -4.45
C PRO A 12 -6.19 2.65 -3.01
N GLU A 13 -7.17 3.32 -2.39
CA GLU A 13 -7.64 3.01 -1.04
C GLU A 13 -8.25 1.60 -0.97
N LEU A 14 -8.98 1.19 -2.00
CA LEU A 14 -9.58 -0.17 -2.05
C LEU A 14 -8.51 -1.25 -2.16
N LEU A 15 -7.41 -0.98 -2.86
CA LEU A 15 -6.29 -1.91 -2.94
C LEU A 15 -5.60 -2.03 -1.58
N CYS A 16 -5.44 -0.92 -0.86
CA CYS A 16 -4.84 -0.94 0.47
C CYS A 16 -5.72 -1.62 1.51
N ASP A 17 -7.04 -1.42 1.47
CA ASP A 17 -7.99 -2.15 2.31
C ASP A 17 -7.92 -3.67 2.02
N ALA A 18 -7.83 -4.06 0.74
CA ALA A 18 -7.71 -5.46 0.36
C ALA A 18 -6.39 -6.09 0.84
N ILE A 19 -5.28 -5.35 0.76
CA ILE A 19 -3.97 -5.81 1.26
C ILE A 19 -3.99 -5.89 2.79
N ALA A 20 -4.59 -4.91 3.49
CA ALA A 20 -4.74 -4.94 4.94
C ALA A 20 -5.56 -6.18 5.38
N THR A 21 -6.67 -6.46 4.70
CA THR A 21 -7.49 -7.67 4.96
C THR A 21 -6.70 -8.96 4.77
N LEU A 22 -5.83 -9.00 3.74
CA LEU A 22 -4.94 -10.15 3.52
C LEU A 22 -3.94 -10.32 4.68
N ILE A 23 -3.34 -9.23 5.15
CA ILE A 23 -2.41 -9.26 6.29
C ILE A 23 -3.12 -9.77 7.55
N ASP A 24 -4.34 -9.29 7.80
CA ASP A 24 -5.15 -9.73 8.94
C ASP A 24 -5.41 -11.25 8.88
N THR A 25 -5.75 -11.77 7.70
CA THR A 25 -5.96 -13.22 7.50
C THR A 25 -4.70 -14.02 7.77
N LEU A 26 -3.53 -13.50 7.35
CA LEU A 26 -2.25 -14.17 7.57
C LEU A 26 -1.83 -14.16 9.06
N GLU A 27 -2.17 -13.10 9.80
CA GLU A 27 -1.98 -13.05 11.26
C GLU A 27 -2.93 -14.05 11.97
N GLU A 28 -4.20 -14.11 11.56
CA GLU A 28 -5.19 -15.05 12.12
C GLU A 28 -4.80 -16.53 11.91
N ASP A 29 -4.15 -16.84 10.79
CA ASP A 29 -3.65 -18.18 10.46
C ASP A 29 -2.27 -18.49 11.10
N ASP A 30 -1.76 -17.64 12.01
CA ASP A 30 -0.44 -17.75 12.64
C ASP A 30 0.73 -17.80 11.62
N LEU A 31 0.53 -17.29 10.39
CA LEU A 31 1.55 -17.22 9.35
C LEU A 31 2.43 -15.97 9.47
N LEU A 32 1.94 -14.96 10.19
CA LEU A 32 2.66 -13.75 10.57
C LEU A 32 2.54 -13.55 12.07
N THR A 33 3.62 -13.09 12.68
CA THR A 33 3.55 -12.55 14.04
C THR A 33 2.84 -11.19 14.06
N GLU A 34 2.29 -10.82 15.22
CA GLU A 34 1.69 -9.49 15.43
C GLU A 34 2.63 -8.34 15.04
N GLU A 35 3.94 -8.48 15.33
CA GLU A 35 4.97 -7.50 14.97
C GLU A 35 5.11 -7.37 13.44
N GLU A 36 5.23 -8.50 12.72
CA GLU A 36 5.34 -8.53 11.26
C GLU A 36 4.07 -8.00 10.58
N ALA A 37 2.89 -8.37 11.08
CA ALA A 37 1.61 -7.90 10.57
C ALA A 37 1.45 -6.38 10.77
N SER A 38 1.82 -5.87 11.95
CA SER A 38 1.83 -4.43 12.25
C SER A 38 2.76 -3.66 11.31
N ASP A 39 3.99 -4.15 11.10
CA ASP A 39 4.95 -3.52 10.21
C ASP A 39 4.48 -3.50 8.75
N LEU A 40 3.88 -4.60 8.27
CA LEU A 40 3.31 -4.67 6.92
C LEU A 40 2.14 -3.70 6.73
N ARG A 41 1.21 -3.62 7.69
CA ARG A 41 0.11 -2.63 7.66
C ARG A 41 0.68 -1.21 7.59
N SER A 42 1.69 -0.89 8.40
CA SER A 42 2.34 0.43 8.37
C SER A 42 2.97 0.75 7.01
N GLN A 43 3.56 -0.23 6.32
CA GLN A 43 4.13 -0.02 4.99
C GLN A 43 3.05 0.25 3.94
N VAL A 44 1.95 -0.52 3.97
CA VAL A 44 0.82 -0.35 3.04
C VAL A 44 0.24 1.07 3.13
N TYR A 45 0.00 1.58 4.35
CA TYR A 45 -0.54 2.94 4.52
C TYR A 45 0.47 4.02 4.09
N ARG A 46 1.77 3.84 4.35
CA ARG A 46 2.82 4.78 3.88
C ARG A 46 2.90 4.86 2.35
N SER A 47 2.68 3.74 1.65
CA SER A 47 2.71 3.71 0.18
C SER A 47 1.60 4.53 -0.46
N VAL A 48 0.45 4.70 0.20
CA VAL A 48 -0.64 5.57 -0.28
C VAL A 48 -0.35 7.04 -0.03
N ASP A 49 0.23 7.36 1.13
CA ASP A 49 0.58 8.73 1.52
C ASP A 49 1.58 9.33 0.52
N LEU A 50 2.58 8.54 0.11
CA LEU A 50 3.55 8.89 -0.94
C LEU A 50 2.92 9.06 -2.33
N GLY A 51 1.80 8.40 -2.62
CA GLY A 51 1.07 8.55 -3.88
C GLY A 51 0.23 9.84 -3.96
N ASN A 52 -0.17 10.40 -2.82
CA ASN A 52 -0.96 11.63 -2.72
C ASN A 52 -0.11 12.92 -2.65
N HIS A 53 1.22 12.81 -2.46
CA HIS A 53 2.17 13.92 -2.52
C HIS A 53 3.24 13.71 -3.62
N PRO A 54 2.88 13.73 -4.92
CA PRO A 54 3.86 13.62 -6.00
C PRO A 54 4.75 14.88 -6.18
N GLU A 55 4.51 15.97 -5.43
CA GLU A 55 5.13 17.28 -5.68
C GLU A 55 6.23 17.71 -4.67
N GLU A 56 6.50 16.97 -3.59
CA GLU A 56 7.49 17.39 -2.58
C GLU A 56 8.89 16.75 -2.69
N GLU A 57 9.08 15.71 -3.52
CA GLU A 57 10.39 15.07 -3.76
C GLU A 57 11.11 15.62 -5.02
N LEU A 58 10.80 16.86 -5.45
CA LEU A 58 11.48 17.53 -6.58
C LEU A 58 12.16 18.86 -6.22
N ALA A 59 12.36 19.11 -4.92
CA ALA A 59 13.08 20.27 -4.42
C ALA A 59 14.13 19.89 -3.35
N LYS A 60 15.11 19.07 -3.71
CA LYS A 60 16.43 19.04 -3.04
C LYS A 60 17.56 18.84 -4.05
#